data_AF-A0A7S0AHM8-F1
#
_entry.id   AF-A0A7S0AHM8-F1
#
_cell.length_a   1.000
_cell.length_b   1.000
_cell.length_c   1.000
_cell.angle_alpha   90.00
_cell.angle_beta   90.00
_cell.angle_gamma   90.00
#
_symmetry.space_group_name_H-M   'P 1'
#
loop_
_entity.id
_entity.type
_entity.pdbx_description
1 polymer ?
#
loop_
_entity_poly.entity_id
_entity_poly.type
_entity_poly.pdbx_seq_one_letter_code
_entity_poly.pdbx_strand_id
1 'polypeptide(L)'
;GFAISQEEIMNKIEGGKITERSSLVLEGEGLTVKNLDLDGALIIRAGHDCSVLVDGLVVRNKGYEVEEIPDGADVPEEVAIRGYTMKKHKAMEIIIDEPGKYVVDKDGNVEKIM
;
A
#
# COMPACT_ATOMS: atom_id res chain seq x y z
N GLY A 1 4.67 -4.33 12.44
CA GLY A 1 3.44 -4.61 11.64
C GLY A 1 2.60 -3.36 11.58
N PHE A 2 1.65 -3.25 10.65
CA PHE A 2 0.77 -2.08 10.53
C PHE A 2 -0.39 -2.12 11.52
N ALA A 3 -1.26 -3.13 11.42
CA ALA A 3 -2.38 -3.33 12.35
C ALA A 3 -2.68 -4.83 12.46
N ILE A 4 -3.05 -5.28 13.65
CA ILE A 4 -3.36 -6.67 14.02
C ILE A 4 -4.80 -6.78 14.53
N SER A 5 -5.32 -5.75 15.21
CA SER A 5 -6.69 -5.71 15.72
C SER A 5 -7.60 -4.78 14.90
N GLN A 6 -8.92 -5.00 14.98
CA GLN A 6 -9.90 -4.10 14.36
C GLN A 6 -9.79 -2.68 14.93
N GLU A 7 -9.56 -2.54 16.23
CA GLU A 7 -9.39 -1.24 16.88
C GLU A 7 -8.18 -0.47 16.31
N GLU A 8 -7.05 -1.15 16.10
CA GLU A 8 -5.88 -0.54 15.47
C GLU A 8 -6.17 -0.06 14.05
N ILE A 9 -6.92 -0.84 13.26
CA ILE A 9 -7.33 -0.43 11.91
C ILE A 9 -8.19 0.84 12.00
N MET A 10 -9.20 0.87 12.87
CA MET A 10 -10.10 2.02 13.02
C MET A 10 -9.39 3.28 13.52
N ASN A 11 -8.29 3.13 14.28
CA ASN A 11 -7.48 4.25 14.75
C ASN A 11 -6.46 4.74 13.72
N LYS A 12 -6.02 3.87 12.79
CA LYS A 12 -4.97 4.18 11.81
C LYS A 12 -5.50 4.54 10.43
N ILE A 13 -6.73 4.20 10.10
CA ILE A 13 -7.35 4.49 8.80
C ILE A 13 -8.60 5.33 9.00
N GLU A 14 -8.63 6.51 8.39
CA GLU A 14 -9.74 7.45 8.48
C GLU A 14 -10.13 8.00 7.09
N GLY A 15 -11.38 7.76 6.66
CA GLY A 15 -11.90 8.30 5.41
C GLY A 15 -11.20 7.78 4.14
N GLY A 16 -11.45 8.46 3.02
CA GLY A 16 -10.87 8.10 1.71
C GLY A 16 -11.75 7.18 0.86
N LYS A 17 -11.20 6.74 -0.27
CA LYS A 17 -11.81 5.81 -1.22
C LYS A 17 -10.74 4.99 -1.94
N ILE A 18 -11.03 3.71 -2.11
CA ILE A 18 -10.16 2.75 -2.78
C ILE A 18 -11.02 2.04 -3.84
N THR A 19 -10.60 2.08 -5.10
CA THR A 19 -11.32 1.37 -6.17
C THR A 19 -11.15 -0.15 -6.05
N GLU A 20 -12.09 -0.92 -6.59
CA GLU A 20 -12.08 -2.39 -6.55
C GLU A 20 -10.79 -3.00 -7.14
N ARG A 21 -10.24 -2.38 -8.18
CA ARG A 21 -9.01 -2.84 -8.84
C ARG A 21 -7.72 -2.46 -8.10
N SER A 22 -7.82 -1.77 -6.96
CA SER A 22 -6.65 -1.22 -6.29
C SER A 22 -5.93 -2.26 -5.45
N SER A 23 -4.63 -2.06 -5.27
CA SER A 23 -3.79 -2.83 -4.35
C SER A 23 -3.12 -1.90 -3.35
N LEU A 24 -3.28 -2.18 -2.06
CA LEU A 24 -2.72 -1.36 -0.98
C LEU A 24 -1.88 -2.24 -0.05
N VAL A 25 -0.62 -1.86 0.13
CA VAL A 25 0.28 -2.48 1.11
C VAL A 25 0.72 -1.41 2.11
N LEU A 26 0.43 -1.65 3.39
CA LEU A 26 0.80 -0.79 4.50
C LEU A 26 1.67 -1.57 5.47
N GLU A 27 2.88 -1.08 5.72
CA GLU A 27 3.83 -1.66 6.66
C GLU A 27 4.39 -0.56 7.57
N GLY A 28 4.54 -0.88 8.86
CA GLY A 28 5.09 0.02 9.87
C GLY A 28 4.08 0.38 10.97
N GLU A 29 4.53 0.36 12.22
CA GLU A 29 3.65 0.51 13.38
C GLU A 29 3.17 1.95 13.55
N GLY A 30 4.02 2.94 13.30
CA GLY A 30 3.70 4.36 13.45
C GLY A 30 3.02 5.00 12.23
N LEU A 31 2.50 4.21 11.29
CA LEU A 31 1.82 4.70 10.09
C LEU A 31 0.33 4.96 10.36
N THR A 32 -0.15 6.14 9.95
CA THR A 32 -1.57 6.54 9.96
C THR A 32 -1.94 7.09 8.59
N VAL A 33 -3.10 6.71 8.06
CA VAL A 33 -3.57 7.08 6.73
C VAL A 33 -4.94 7.73 6.82
N LYS A 34 -5.04 8.95 6.31
CA LYS A 34 -6.25 9.76 6.28
C LYS A 34 -6.57 10.19 4.87
N ASN A 35 -7.86 10.16 4.52
CA ASN A 35 -8.39 10.72 3.27
C ASN A 35 -7.70 10.19 1.99
N LEU A 36 -7.22 8.94 1.99
CA LEU A 36 -6.54 8.34 0.83
C LEU A 36 -7.49 8.17 -0.35
N ASP A 37 -7.08 8.60 -1.54
CA ASP A 37 -7.80 8.37 -2.79
C ASP A 37 -6.95 7.47 -3.72
N LEU A 38 -7.27 6.17 -3.76
CA LEU A 38 -6.47 5.16 -4.46
C LEU A 38 -7.22 4.48 -5.60
N ASP A 39 -6.66 4.63 -6.81
CA ASP A 39 -7.05 3.90 -8.02
C ASP A 39 -5.76 3.41 -8.73
N GLY A 40 -5.38 2.16 -8.42
CA GLY A 40 -4.10 1.57 -8.81
C GLY A 40 -3.40 0.88 -7.63
N ALA A 41 -2.06 0.85 -7.61
CA ALA A 41 -1.27 0.24 -6.54
C ALA A 41 -0.44 1.25 -5.73
N LEU A 42 -0.44 1.09 -4.42
CA LEU A 42 0.32 1.89 -3.45
C LEU A 42 0.97 0.98 -2.41
N ILE A 43 2.25 1.21 -2.14
CA ILE A 43 3.02 0.55 -1.09
C ILE A 43 3.60 1.64 -0.19
N ILE A 44 3.33 1.55 1.11
CA ILE A 44 3.93 2.41 2.12
C ILE A 44 4.64 1.52 3.15
N ARG A 45 5.94 1.74 3.33
CA ARG A 45 6.78 1.07 4.31
C ARG A 45 7.39 2.11 5.23
N ALA A 46 6.99 2.10 6.50
CA ALA A 46 7.60 2.90 7.55
C ALA A 46 8.47 1.99 8.43
N GLY A 47 9.74 2.36 8.57
CA GLY A 47 10.73 1.68 9.39
C GLY A 47 10.45 1.81 10.89
N HIS A 48 11.35 1.26 11.68
CA HIS A 48 11.29 1.39 13.14
C HIS A 48 11.43 2.86 13.57
N ASP A 49 10.78 3.22 14.68
CA ASP A 49 10.79 4.57 15.25
C ASP A 49 10.38 5.70 14.27
N CYS A 50 9.63 5.33 13.23
CA CYS A 50 9.01 6.26 12.30
C CYS A 50 7.56 6.52 12.70
N SER A 51 7.17 7.80 12.78
CA SER A 51 5.76 8.22 12.86
C SER A 51 5.40 8.90 11.55
N VAL A 52 4.52 8.28 10.78
CA VAL A 52 4.19 8.71 9.42
C VAL A 52 2.70 9.00 9.33
N LEU A 53 2.35 10.24 9.00
CA LEU A 53 0.98 10.63 8.67
C LEU A 53 0.85 10.79 7.15
N VAL A 54 -0.03 10.03 6.54
CA VAL A 54 -0.46 10.22 5.15
C VAL A 54 -1.81 10.91 5.21
N ASP A 55 -1.96 12.10 4.61
CA ASP A 55 -3.25 12.81 4.61
C ASP A 55 -3.56 13.39 3.23
N GLY A 56 -4.66 12.91 2.63
CA GLY A 56 -5.16 13.39 1.35
C GLY A 56 -4.39 12.89 0.13
N LEU A 57 -3.52 11.89 0.28
CA LEU A 57 -2.75 11.28 -0.81
C LEU A 57 -3.66 10.81 -1.96
N VAL A 58 -3.35 11.22 -3.19
CA VAL A 58 -4.07 10.80 -4.40
C VAL A 58 -3.15 9.97 -5.28
N VAL A 59 -3.53 8.72 -5.55
CA VAL A 59 -2.74 7.81 -6.39
C VAL A 59 -3.56 7.33 -7.57
N ARG A 60 -3.02 7.54 -8.77
CA ARG A 60 -3.53 7.04 -10.06
C ARG A 60 -2.41 6.37 -10.83
N ASN A 61 -2.47 5.05 -10.99
CA ASN A 61 -1.50 4.30 -11.81
C ASN A 61 -2.10 2.99 -12.35
N LYS A 62 -1.36 2.28 -13.22
CA LYS A 62 -1.83 1.02 -13.82
C LYS A 62 -2.14 -0.07 -12.79
N GLY A 63 -1.53 -0.01 -11.60
CA GLY A 63 -1.79 -0.94 -10.52
C GLY A 63 -1.32 -2.36 -10.84
N TYR A 64 -1.97 -3.32 -10.20
CA TYR A 64 -1.74 -4.74 -10.43
C TYR A 64 -2.95 -5.36 -11.13
N GLU A 65 -2.70 -6.38 -11.93
CA GLU A 65 -3.72 -7.08 -12.70
C GLU A 65 -3.67 -8.56 -12.35
N VAL A 66 -4.83 -9.15 -12.10
CA VAL A 66 -4.95 -10.60 -11.93
C VAL A 66 -5.03 -11.22 -13.33
N GLU A 67 -4.13 -12.15 -13.63
CA GLU A 67 -4.12 -12.90 -14.89
C GLU A 67 -4.36 -14.39 -14.58
N GLU A 68 -5.31 -15.00 -15.27
CA GLU A 68 -5.53 -16.46 -15.20
C GLU A 68 -4.33 -17.20 -15.80
N ILE A 69 -4.00 -18.36 -15.22
CA ILE A 69 -2.95 -19.22 -15.74
C ILE A 69 -3.52 -20.07 -16.89
N PRO A 70 -2.94 -19.99 -18.10
CA PRO A 70 -3.35 -20.86 -19.20
C PRO A 70 -3.12 -22.34 -18.86
N ASP A 71 -4.01 -23.20 -19.34
CA ASP A 71 -3.85 -24.66 -19.19
C ASP A 71 -2.49 -25.13 -19.77
N GLY A 72 -1.74 -25.89 -18.97
CA GLY A 72 -0.44 -26.42 -19.36
C GLY A 72 0.72 -25.41 -19.33
N ALA A 73 0.53 -24.22 -18.73
CA ALA A 73 1.62 -23.29 -18.49
C ALA A 73 2.65 -23.87 -17.50
N ASP A 74 3.93 -23.74 -17.82
CA ASP A 74 5.04 -24.08 -16.94
C ASP A 74 5.24 -22.96 -15.91
N VAL A 75 4.54 -23.06 -14.78
CA VAL A 75 4.59 -22.10 -13.67
C VAL A 75 4.96 -22.83 -12.37
N PRO A 76 5.55 -22.12 -11.38
CA PRO A 76 5.79 -22.71 -10.07
C PRO A 76 4.52 -23.31 -9.46
N GLU A 77 4.67 -24.39 -8.70
CA GLU A 77 3.54 -25.17 -8.19
C GLU A 77 2.61 -24.34 -7.29
N GLU A 78 3.17 -23.37 -6.55
CA GLU A 78 2.41 -22.42 -5.73
C GLU A 78 1.47 -21.50 -6.55
N VAL A 79 1.79 -21.28 -7.83
CA VAL A 79 0.95 -20.53 -8.78
C VAL A 79 -0.08 -21.47 -9.42
N ALA A 80 0.35 -22.67 -9.82
CA ALA A 80 -0.49 -23.68 -10.46
C ALA A 80 -1.71 -24.05 -9.60
N ILE A 81 -1.51 -24.29 -8.29
CA ILE A 81 -2.61 -24.68 -7.38
C ILE A 81 -3.67 -23.59 -7.17
N ARG A 82 -3.34 -22.32 -7.41
CA ARG A 82 -4.26 -21.17 -7.25
C ARG A 82 -4.95 -20.79 -8.56
N GLY A 83 -4.37 -21.13 -9.71
CA GLY A 83 -4.97 -20.90 -11.03
C GLY A 83 -4.90 -19.45 -11.55
N TYR A 84 -4.24 -18.54 -10.83
CA TYR A 84 -4.01 -17.17 -11.27
C TYR A 84 -2.66 -16.64 -10.78
N THR A 85 -2.13 -15.63 -11.49
CA THR A 85 -0.98 -14.81 -11.07
C THR A 85 -1.37 -13.35 -10.98
N MET A 86 -0.47 -12.52 -10.46
CA MET A 86 -0.68 -11.10 -10.30
C MET A 86 0.45 -10.34 -10.99
N LYS A 87 0.12 -9.68 -12.10
CA LYS A 87 1.04 -8.88 -12.88
C LYS A 87 1.20 -7.50 -12.28
N LYS A 88 2.43 -7.20 -11.87
CA LYS A 88 2.77 -5.93 -11.22
C LYS A 88 3.15 -4.87 -12.26
N HIS A 89 2.17 -4.12 -12.79
CA HIS A 89 2.44 -3.11 -13.83
C HIS A 89 3.11 -1.85 -13.28
N LYS A 90 2.54 -1.24 -12.25
CA LYS A 90 3.09 -0.04 -11.60
C LYS A 90 2.53 0.11 -10.19
N ALA A 91 3.39 0.52 -9.26
CA ALA A 91 3.00 0.99 -7.93
C ALA A 91 3.66 2.34 -7.64
N MET A 92 3.03 3.15 -6.80
CA MET A 92 3.73 4.21 -6.06
C MET A 92 4.30 3.57 -4.80
N GLU A 93 5.59 3.79 -4.55
CA GLU A 93 6.28 3.24 -3.38
C GLU A 93 6.80 4.40 -2.52
N ILE A 94 6.42 4.39 -1.24
CA ILE A 94 6.87 5.35 -0.23
C ILE A 94 7.57 4.55 0.86
N ILE A 95 8.90 4.65 0.90
CA ILE A 95 9.76 3.91 1.83
C ILE A 95 10.47 4.91 2.71
N ILE A 96 10.23 4.82 4.01
CA ILE A 96 10.79 5.71 5.03
C ILE A 96 11.49 4.84 6.05
N ASP A 97 12.81 4.72 5.94
CA ASP A 97 13.61 3.85 6.82
C ASP A 97 14.34 4.63 7.93
N GLU A 98 14.43 5.95 7.81
CA GLU A 98 15.07 6.79 8.82
C GLU A 98 14.09 7.16 9.95
N PRO A 99 14.47 6.96 11.23
CA PRO A 99 13.66 7.39 12.37
C PRO A 99 13.28 8.87 12.29
N GLY A 100 12.07 9.19 12.73
CA GLY A 100 11.58 10.57 12.73
C GLY A 100 10.08 10.68 12.52
N LYS A 101 9.62 11.92 12.41
CA LYS A 101 8.22 12.23 12.11
C LYS A 101 8.09 12.72 10.68
N TYR A 102 7.15 12.15 9.94
CA TYR A 102 6.95 12.42 8.53
C TYR A 102 5.49 12.71 8.21
N VAL A 103 5.28 13.60 7.24
CA VAL A 103 4.00 13.82 6.59
C VAL A 103 4.13 13.49 5.11
N VAL A 104 3.16 12.76 4.58
CA VAL A 104 3.00 12.51 3.15
C VAL A 104 1.83 13.31 2.65
N ASP A 105 2.09 14.19 1.68
CA ASP A 105 1.08 15.09 1.12
C ASP A 105 0.22 14.42 0.03
N LYS A 106 -0.67 15.22 -0.57
CA LYS A 106 -1.58 14.78 -1.63
C LYS A 106 -0.89 14.25 -2.89
N ASP A 107 0.34 14.68 -3.16
CA ASP A 107 1.09 14.36 -4.37
C ASP A 107 2.12 13.23 -4.11
N GLY A 108 2.25 12.77 -2.86
CA GLY A 108 3.18 11.73 -2.45
C GLY A 108 4.55 12.26 -2.03
N ASN A 109 4.69 13.57 -1.81
CA ASN A 109 5.93 14.14 -1.29
C ASN A 109 6.06 13.81 0.20
N VAL A 110 7.26 13.42 0.61
CA VAL A 110 7.56 13.06 2.00
C VAL A 110 8.33 14.21 2.65
N GLU A 111 7.76 14.77 3.72
CA GLU A 111 8.38 15.84 4.50
C GLU A 111 8.70 15.35 5.90
N LYS A 112 9.97 15.48 6.33
CA LYS A 112 10.37 15.23 7.71
C LYS A 112 10.12 16.49 8.54
N ILE A 113 9.32 16.36 9.59
CA ILE A 113 8.91 17.49 10.43
C ILE A 113 9.65 17.54 11.78
N MET A 114 10.23 16.42 12.23
CA MET A 114 11.10 16.30 13.43
C MET A 114 12.06 15.13 13.30
#